data_AF-G4RNF4-F1
#
_entry.id   AF-G4RNF4-F1
#
_cell.length_a   1.000
_cell.length_b   1.000
_cell.length_c   1.000
_cell.angle_alpha   90.00
_cell.angle_beta   90.00
_cell.angle_gamma   90.00
#
_symmetry.space_group_name_H-M   'P 1'
#
loop_
_entity.id
_entity.type
_entity.pdbx_description
1 polymer ?
#
loop_
_entity_poly.entity_id
_entity_poly.type
_entity_poly.pdbx_seq_one_letter_code
_entity_poly.pdbx_strand_id
1 'polypeptide(L)'
;MSVYDKIGELILALRFRYHVEEFGDASELANYIKELESGEGVDALLSLEGRPRPYLISAYREGDDVVLALVDLDDVRSLKTGVKVEELEEVTSALGAEKYGSNGLAPFFFPIMERDGEAFFALGLKAVLPLTVVTGGAIDELLEILEVRGDEFFNAIVGALKSLY
;
A
#
# COMPACT_ATOMS: atom_id res chain seq x y z
N MET A 1 -20.61 -10.80 6.04
CA MET A 1 -19.29 -10.27 6.47
C MET A 1 -19.03 -8.99 5.71
N SER A 2 -18.76 -7.91 6.43
CA SER A 2 -18.40 -6.61 5.86
C SER A 2 -16.93 -6.62 5.41
N VAL A 3 -16.56 -5.72 4.49
CA VAL A 3 -15.16 -5.53 4.09
C VAL A 3 -14.29 -5.11 5.29
N TYR A 4 -14.85 -4.34 6.21
CA TYR A 4 -14.16 -3.90 7.42
C TYR A 4 -13.99 -5.01 8.45
N ASP A 5 -14.89 -6.00 8.50
CA ASP A 5 -14.70 -7.22 9.29
C ASP A 5 -13.46 -7.96 8.76
N LYS A 6 -13.32 -8.03 7.43
CA LYS A 6 -12.19 -8.70 6.79
C LYS A 6 -10.86 -7.99 7.02
N ILE A 7 -10.87 -6.66 6.96
CA ILE A 7 -9.70 -5.83 7.34
C ILE A 7 -9.36 -6.04 8.82
N GLY A 8 -10.36 -6.09 9.70
CA GLY A 8 -10.17 -6.39 11.12
C GLY A 8 -9.50 -7.75 11.33
N GLU A 9 -9.97 -8.80 10.65
CA GLU A 9 -9.34 -10.13 10.68
C GLU A 9 -7.88 -10.08 10.20
N LEU A 10 -7.60 -9.35 9.11
CA LEU A 10 -6.25 -9.17 8.58
C LEU A 10 -5.33 -8.52 9.62
N ILE A 11 -5.74 -7.38 10.19
CA ILE A 11 -4.94 -6.66 11.20
C ILE A 11 -4.67 -7.54 12.43
N LEU A 12 -5.69 -8.27 12.90
CA LEU A 12 -5.53 -9.20 14.02
C LEU A 12 -4.56 -10.34 13.68
N ALA A 13 -4.62 -10.87 12.46
CA ALA A 13 -3.68 -11.90 12.01
C ALA A 13 -2.25 -11.36 11.93
N LEU A 14 -2.05 -10.16 11.37
CA LEU A 14 -0.73 -9.52 11.28
C LEU A 14 -0.13 -9.34 12.68
N ARG A 15 -0.89 -8.80 13.64
CA ARG A 15 -0.44 -8.59 15.02
C ARG A 15 -0.15 -9.88 15.78
N PHE A 16 -1.09 -10.82 15.77
CA PHE A 16 -1.07 -11.94 16.73
C PHE A 16 -0.57 -13.25 16.16
N ARG A 17 -0.70 -13.46 14.84
CA ARG A 17 -0.23 -14.69 14.18
C ARG A 17 1.11 -14.49 13.49
N TYR A 18 1.28 -13.36 12.80
CA TYR A 18 2.50 -13.08 12.04
C TYR A 18 3.50 -12.22 12.79
N HIS A 19 3.12 -11.67 13.95
CA HIS A 19 3.98 -10.83 14.80
C HIS A 19 4.61 -9.66 14.02
N VAL A 20 3.82 -9.05 13.14
CA VAL A 20 4.21 -7.85 12.40
C VAL A 20 4.39 -6.71 13.39
N GLU A 21 5.53 -6.02 13.30
CA GLU A 21 5.86 -4.87 14.13
C GLU A 21 4.91 -3.70 13.86
N GLU A 22 4.58 -2.95 14.90
CA GLU A 22 3.65 -1.83 14.83
C GLU A 22 4.30 -0.56 15.38
N PHE A 23 4.32 0.49 14.57
CA PHE A 23 4.94 1.76 14.87
C PHE A 23 3.88 2.84 15.10
N GLY A 24 4.12 3.71 16.07
CA GLY A 24 3.24 4.85 16.39
C GLY A 24 3.53 6.10 15.54
N ASP A 25 4.71 6.16 14.91
CA ASP A 25 5.12 7.26 14.06
C ASP A 25 6.04 6.82 12.92
N ALA A 26 6.10 7.63 11.86
CA ALA A 26 6.84 7.33 10.66
C ALA A 26 8.38 7.40 10.86
N SER A 27 8.87 8.10 11.88
CA SER A 27 10.31 8.24 12.13
C SER A 27 10.89 6.96 12.71
N GLU A 28 10.20 6.32 13.66
CA GLU A 28 10.56 5.00 14.19
C GLU A 28 10.56 3.95 13.07
N LEU A 29 9.51 3.91 12.26
CA LEU A 29 9.41 3.04 11.10
C LEU A 29 10.57 3.27 10.11
N ALA A 30 10.88 4.52 9.78
CA ALA A 30 11.97 4.83 8.86
C ALA A 30 13.34 4.38 9.38
N ASN A 31 13.59 4.51 10.68
CA ASN A 31 14.81 4.03 11.30
C ASN A 31 14.89 2.50 11.24
N TYR A 32 13.78 1.81 11.52
CA TYR A 32 13.70 0.36 11.42
C TYR A 32 13.97 -0.14 9.99
N ILE A 33 13.39 0.52 8.98
CA ILE A 33 13.64 0.19 7.57
C ILE A 33 15.12 0.40 7.18
N LYS A 34 15.79 1.40 7.76
CA LYS A 34 17.21 1.65 7.50
C LYS A 34 18.16 0.59 8.07
N GLU A 35 17.71 -0.15 9.07
CA GLU A 35 18.48 -1.23 9.70
C GLU A 35 18.47 -2.52 8.86
N LEU A 36 17.55 -2.65 7.90
CA LEU A 36 17.48 -3.80 7.00
C LEU A 36 18.79 -4.00 6.24
N GLU A 37 19.23 -5.25 6.11
CA GLU A 37 20.32 -5.59 5.20
C GLU A 37 19.83 -5.61 3.74
N SER A 38 20.76 -5.46 2.79
CA SER A 38 20.40 -5.57 1.37
C SER A 38 19.91 -6.99 1.07
N GLY A 39 18.74 -7.10 0.45
CA GLY A 39 18.06 -8.37 0.18
C GLY A 39 17.04 -8.76 1.26
N GLU A 40 16.89 -7.95 2.31
CA GLU A 40 15.88 -8.16 3.34
C GLU A 40 14.62 -7.32 3.07
N GLY A 41 13.49 -7.86 3.50
CA GLY A 41 12.21 -7.17 3.46
C GLY A 41 11.44 -7.37 4.77
N VAL A 42 10.56 -6.43 5.04
CA VAL A 42 9.75 -6.41 6.25
C VAL A 42 8.37 -5.85 5.96
N ASP A 43 7.38 -6.44 6.62
CA ASP A 43 6.04 -5.87 6.70
C ASP A 43 5.86 -5.23 8.07
N ALA A 44 5.17 -4.10 8.13
CA ALA A 44 4.92 -3.34 9.34
C ALA A 44 3.51 -2.73 9.32
N LEU A 45 3.00 -2.42 10.51
CA LEU A 45 1.82 -1.58 10.70
C LEU A 45 2.25 -0.20 11.15
N LEU A 46 1.66 0.85 10.57
CA LEU A 46 1.86 2.23 11.00
C LEU A 46 0.54 2.79 11.55
N SER A 47 0.45 2.91 12.87
CA SER A 47 -0.74 3.33 13.61
C SER A 47 -0.63 4.78 14.06
N LEU A 48 -0.93 5.71 13.14
CA LEU A 48 -0.90 7.14 13.43
C LEU A 48 -2.12 7.58 14.27
N GLU A 49 -1.91 8.59 15.12
CA GLU A 49 -2.97 9.17 15.94
C GLU A 49 -4.11 9.75 15.06
N GLY A 50 -5.35 9.55 15.51
CA GLY A 50 -6.54 10.07 14.82
C GLY A 50 -7.07 9.18 13.69
N ARG A 51 -6.36 8.08 13.34
CA ARG A 51 -6.83 7.10 12.36
C ARG A 51 -7.49 5.89 13.02
N PRO A 52 -8.62 5.39 12.48
CA PRO A 52 -9.25 4.17 12.99
C PRO A 52 -8.49 2.89 12.59
N ARG A 53 -7.73 2.90 11.49
CA ARG A 53 -6.94 1.75 11.03
C ARG A 53 -5.50 2.15 10.72
N PRO A 54 -4.52 1.24 10.94
CA PRO A 54 -3.15 1.48 10.54
C PRO A 54 -3.02 1.48 9.01
N TYR A 55 -1.95 2.09 8.52
CA TYR A 55 -1.44 1.76 7.21
C TYR A 55 -0.70 0.42 7.26
N LEU A 56 -0.84 -0.36 6.19
CA LEU A 56 0.03 -1.52 5.97
C LEU A 56 1.24 -1.07 5.17
N ILE A 57 2.42 -1.37 5.70
CA ILE A 57 3.70 -1.02 5.10
C ILE A 57 4.42 -2.30 4.73
N SER A 58 4.98 -2.35 3.52
CA SER A 58 5.97 -3.35 3.13
C SER A 58 7.20 -2.61 2.62
N ALA A 59 8.38 -3.00 3.10
CA ALA A 59 9.64 -2.42 2.71
C ALA A 59 10.61 -3.52 2.29
N TYR A 60 11.36 -3.30 1.22
CA TYR A 60 12.41 -4.21 0.78
C TYR A 60 13.63 -3.40 0.39
N ARG A 61 14.80 -3.77 0.92
CA ARG A 61 16.06 -3.07 0.60
C ARG A 61 16.79 -3.80 -0.52
N GLU A 62 17.16 -3.06 -1.56
CA GLU A 62 18.01 -3.55 -2.65
C GLU A 62 19.22 -2.61 -2.81
N GLY A 63 20.37 -3.04 -2.27
CA GLY A 63 21.58 -2.22 -2.26
C GLY A 63 21.41 -0.92 -1.46
N ASP A 64 21.45 0.20 -2.17
CA ASP A 64 21.29 1.55 -1.62
C ASP A 64 19.89 2.13 -1.86
N ASP A 65 18.96 1.33 -2.38
CA ASP A 65 17.57 1.71 -2.60
C ASP A 65 16.63 0.90 -1.69
N VAL A 66 15.47 1.48 -1.39
CA VAL A 66 14.38 0.86 -0.66
C VAL A 66 13.12 0.96 -1.49
N VAL A 67 12.52 -0.20 -1.77
CA VAL A 67 11.18 -0.31 -2.34
C VAL A 67 10.19 -0.29 -1.20
N LEU A 68 9.32 0.72 -1.17
CA LEU A 68 8.24 0.86 -0.19
C LEU A 68 6.90 0.63 -0.87
N ALA A 69 6.02 -0.10 -0.20
CA ALA A 69 4.60 -0.17 -0.48
C ALA A 69 3.84 0.31 0.76
N LEU A 70 2.92 1.25 0.57
CA LEU A 70 2.07 1.81 1.61
C LEU A 70 0.62 1.53 1.19
N VAL A 71 -0.23 1.04 2.10
CA VAL A 71 -1.66 0.78 1.83
C VAL A 71 -2.51 1.49 2.87
N ASP A 72 -3.47 2.30 2.40
CA ASP A 72 -4.46 2.95 3.24
C ASP A 72 -5.68 2.05 3.43
N LEU A 73 -5.72 1.35 4.58
CA LEU A 73 -6.82 0.47 4.94
C LEU A 73 -8.12 1.22 5.29
N ASP A 74 -8.11 2.55 5.35
CA ASP A 74 -9.31 3.38 5.48
C ASP A 74 -9.89 3.78 4.12
N ASP A 75 -9.08 3.90 3.06
CA ASP A 75 -9.54 4.17 1.70
C ASP A 75 -9.92 2.88 0.95
N VAL A 76 -11.06 2.32 1.37
CA VAL A 76 -11.63 1.10 0.80
C VAL A 76 -12.61 1.43 -0.32
N ARG A 77 -12.36 0.86 -1.50
CA ARG A 77 -13.18 1.06 -2.70
C ARG A 77 -13.61 -0.27 -3.29
N SER A 78 -14.51 -0.21 -4.26
CA SER A 78 -15.01 -1.38 -4.95
C SER A 78 -15.17 -1.14 -6.46
N LEU A 79 -14.99 -2.20 -7.23
CA LEU A 79 -15.12 -2.17 -8.68
C LEU A 79 -15.60 -3.53 -9.21
N LYS A 80 -16.52 -3.49 -10.17
CA LYS A 80 -16.78 -4.64 -11.05
C LYS A 80 -15.73 -4.65 -12.15
N THR A 81 -14.91 -5.69 -12.15
CA THR A 81 -13.77 -5.85 -13.06
C THR A 81 -13.72 -7.28 -13.59
N GLY A 82 -13.17 -7.45 -14.80
CA GLY A 82 -12.88 -8.77 -15.36
C GLY A 82 -11.56 -9.37 -14.84
N VAL A 83 -10.77 -8.59 -14.10
CA VAL A 83 -9.53 -9.03 -13.44
C VAL A 83 -9.89 -9.74 -12.14
N LYS A 84 -9.27 -10.89 -11.89
CA LYS A 84 -9.47 -11.62 -10.62
C LYS A 84 -8.93 -10.80 -9.46
N VAL A 85 -9.58 -10.91 -8.30
CA VAL A 85 -9.20 -10.13 -7.12
C VAL A 85 -7.74 -10.39 -6.72
N GLU A 86 -7.23 -11.61 -6.87
CA GLU A 86 -5.85 -11.96 -6.51
C GLU A 86 -4.80 -11.35 -7.45
N GLU A 87 -5.20 -11.00 -8.68
CA GLU A 87 -4.32 -10.41 -9.70
C GLU A 87 -4.37 -8.88 -9.68
N LEU A 88 -5.29 -8.28 -8.89
CA LEU A 88 -5.52 -6.83 -8.89
C LEU A 88 -4.26 -6.04 -8.55
N GLU A 89 -3.54 -6.42 -7.50
CA GLU A 89 -2.34 -5.68 -7.10
C GLU A 89 -1.30 -5.65 -8.21
N GLU A 90 -1.00 -6.81 -8.80
CA GLU A 90 0.03 -6.94 -9.85
C GLU A 90 -0.34 -6.11 -11.08
N VAL A 91 -1.56 -6.29 -11.60
CA VAL A 91 -2.04 -5.59 -12.78
C VAL A 91 -2.08 -4.08 -12.54
N THR A 92 -2.61 -3.65 -11.39
CA THR A 92 -2.76 -2.22 -11.10
C THR A 92 -1.44 -1.56 -10.74
N SER A 93 -0.50 -2.26 -10.12
CA SER A 93 0.87 -1.77 -9.90
C SER A 93 1.56 -1.48 -11.24
N ALA A 94 1.44 -2.37 -12.23
CA ALA A 94 2.02 -2.17 -13.55
C ALA A 94 1.41 -0.95 -14.27
N LEU A 95 0.08 -0.81 -14.24
CA LEU A 95 -0.62 0.35 -14.80
C LEU A 95 -0.27 1.65 -14.06
N GLY A 96 -0.13 1.58 -12.74
CA GLY A 96 0.32 2.69 -11.90
C GLY A 96 1.73 3.14 -12.28
N ALA A 97 2.65 2.21 -12.43
CA ALA A 97 4.03 2.49 -12.85
C ALA A 97 4.10 3.07 -14.27
N GLU A 98 3.29 2.60 -15.21
CA GLU A 98 3.22 3.18 -16.57
C GLU A 98 2.83 4.66 -16.54
N LYS A 99 1.88 5.03 -15.67
CA LYS A 99 1.35 6.40 -15.59
C LYS A 99 2.16 7.33 -14.70
N TYR A 100 2.69 6.82 -13.61
CA TYR A 100 3.27 7.62 -12.52
C TYR A 100 4.75 7.29 -12.25
N GLY A 101 5.32 6.28 -12.91
CA GLY A 101 6.69 5.83 -12.69
C GLY A 101 7.75 6.87 -13.01
N SER A 102 7.45 7.84 -13.89
CA SER A 102 8.34 9.00 -14.11
C SER A 102 8.54 9.86 -12.86
N ASN A 103 7.62 9.79 -11.90
CA ASN A 103 7.70 10.45 -10.60
C ASN A 103 8.18 9.51 -9.49
N GLY A 104 8.63 8.29 -9.83
CA GLY A 104 9.04 7.27 -8.86
C GLY A 104 7.89 6.64 -8.08
N LEU A 105 6.64 6.77 -8.58
CA LEU A 105 5.43 6.32 -7.90
C LEU A 105 4.69 5.28 -8.74
N ALA A 106 4.05 4.33 -8.07
CA ALA A 106 3.15 3.36 -8.68
C ALA A 106 1.95 3.10 -7.75
N PRO A 107 0.84 3.84 -7.92
CA PRO A 107 -0.39 3.56 -7.19
C PRO A 107 -0.97 2.21 -7.62
N PHE A 108 -1.63 1.50 -6.71
CA PHE A 108 -2.18 0.17 -6.94
C PHE A 108 -3.41 -0.11 -6.06
N PHE A 109 -4.11 -1.20 -6.36
CA PHE A 109 -5.26 -1.69 -5.60
C PHE A 109 -4.86 -2.92 -4.80
N PHE A 110 -4.80 -2.79 -3.47
CA PHE A 110 -4.51 -3.88 -2.56
C PHE A 110 -5.77 -4.73 -2.33
N PRO A 111 -5.79 -6.00 -2.74
CA PRO A 111 -7.00 -6.82 -2.69
C PRO A 111 -7.39 -7.20 -1.26
N ILE A 112 -8.68 -7.05 -0.93
CA ILE A 112 -9.23 -7.43 0.38
C ILE A 112 -10.14 -8.64 0.26
N MET A 113 -11.15 -8.55 -0.61
CA MET A 113 -12.12 -9.63 -0.82
C MET A 113 -12.89 -9.44 -2.12
N GLU A 114 -13.49 -10.52 -2.61
CA GLU A 114 -14.53 -10.47 -3.64
C GLU A 114 -15.90 -10.81 -3.02
N ARG A 115 -16.94 -10.11 -3.44
CA ARG A 115 -18.33 -10.42 -3.07
C ARG A 115 -19.27 -10.04 -4.20
N ASP A 116 -20.14 -10.97 -4.58
CA ASP A 116 -21.18 -10.76 -5.61
C ASP A 116 -20.64 -10.23 -6.97
N GLY A 117 -19.44 -10.70 -7.35
CA GLY A 117 -18.75 -10.28 -8.59
C GLY A 117 -18.17 -8.87 -8.54
N GLU A 118 -18.01 -8.31 -7.35
CA GLU A 118 -17.38 -7.02 -7.09
C GLU A 118 -16.12 -7.23 -6.24
N ALA A 119 -15.01 -6.69 -6.70
CA ALA A 119 -13.76 -6.71 -5.96
C ALA A 119 -13.69 -5.50 -5.02
N PHE A 120 -13.37 -5.76 -3.75
CA PHE A 120 -13.12 -4.77 -2.72
C PHE A 120 -11.62 -4.69 -2.43
N PHE A 121 -11.09 -3.48 -2.39
CA PHE A 121 -9.66 -3.24 -2.26
C PHE A 121 -9.40 -1.93 -1.52
N ALA A 122 -8.20 -1.83 -0.94
CA ALA A 122 -7.66 -0.59 -0.40
C ALA A 122 -6.76 0.09 -1.44
N LEU A 123 -6.66 1.41 -1.43
CA LEU A 123 -5.65 2.10 -2.23
C LEU A 123 -4.27 1.95 -1.61
N GLY A 124 -3.28 1.70 -2.46
CA GLY A 124 -1.88 1.68 -2.09
C GLY A 124 -1.00 2.45 -3.04
N LEU A 125 0.22 2.74 -2.59
CA LEU A 125 1.26 3.43 -3.32
C LEU A 125 2.58 2.69 -3.15
N LYS A 126 3.21 2.32 -4.27
CA LYS A 126 4.60 1.86 -4.29
C LYS A 126 5.51 3.02 -4.66
N ALA A 127 6.67 3.09 -4.02
CA ALA A 127 7.72 4.06 -4.30
C ALA A 127 9.10 3.43 -4.16
N VAL A 128 10.07 3.94 -4.90
CA VAL A 128 11.48 3.59 -4.75
C VAL A 128 12.22 4.81 -4.23
N LEU A 129 12.83 4.68 -3.06
CA LEU A 129 13.57 5.75 -2.42
C LEU A 129 15.04 5.33 -2.22
N PRO A 130 16.00 6.22 -2.48
CA PRO A 130 17.36 6.00 -1.98
C PRO A 130 17.33 5.86 -0.46
N LEU A 131 18.11 4.93 0.10
CA LEU A 131 18.20 4.66 1.53
C LEU A 131 18.51 5.93 2.36
N THR A 132 19.30 6.85 1.78
CA THR A 132 19.64 8.14 2.38
C THR A 132 18.46 9.09 2.53
N VAL A 133 17.40 8.91 1.72
CA VAL A 133 16.18 9.73 1.68
C VAL A 133 15.07 9.13 2.57
N VAL A 134 15.13 7.84 2.89
CA VAL A 134 14.17 7.18 3.80
C VAL A 134 14.17 7.90 5.14
N THR A 135 13.12 8.62 5.47
CA THR A 135 12.96 9.38 6.71
C THR A 135 11.48 9.39 7.08
N GLY A 136 11.16 9.71 8.34
CA GLY A 136 9.76 9.85 8.74
C GLY A 136 9.02 10.85 7.86
N GLY A 137 9.62 12.01 7.58
CA GLY A 137 9.03 13.02 6.69
C GLY A 137 8.83 12.54 5.25
N ALA A 138 9.72 11.70 4.70
CA ALA A 138 9.53 11.14 3.36
C ALA A 138 8.38 10.11 3.33
N ILE A 139 8.22 9.32 4.40
CA ILE A 139 7.08 8.40 4.53
C ILE A 139 5.78 9.20 4.68
N ASP A 140 5.76 10.22 5.55
CA ASP A 140 4.59 11.10 5.74
C ASP A 140 4.18 11.79 4.42
N GLU A 141 5.13 12.27 3.63
CA GLU A 141 4.86 12.86 2.30
C GLU A 141 4.20 11.85 1.35
N LEU A 142 4.67 10.60 1.33
CA LEU A 142 4.05 9.55 0.51
C LEU A 142 2.63 9.20 0.98
N LEU A 143 2.39 9.19 2.29
CA LEU A 143 1.06 8.98 2.86
C LEU A 143 0.12 10.14 2.50
N GLU A 144 0.58 11.39 2.63
CA GLU A 144 -0.19 12.57 2.22
C GLU A 144 -0.51 12.54 0.73
N ILE A 145 0.45 12.13 -0.12
CA ILE A 145 0.22 11.94 -1.55
C ILE A 145 -0.89 10.90 -1.78
N LEU A 146 -0.84 9.77 -1.09
CA LEU A 146 -1.85 8.71 -1.21
C LEU A 146 -3.25 9.22 -0.82
N GLU A 147 -3.35 9.97 0.28
CA GLU A 147 -4.62 10.53 0.75
C GLU A 147 -5.20 11.61 -0.18
N VAL A 148 -4.37 12.59 -0.54
CA VAL A 148 -4.82 13.76 -1.32
C VAL A 148 -5.13 13.37 -2.77
N ARG A 149 -4.37 12.41 -3.32
CA ARG A 149 -4.49 12.01 -4.72
C ARG A 149 -5.20 10.67 -4.91
N GLY A 150 -5.75 10.06 -3.86
CA GLY A 150 -6.43 8.76 -3.93
C GLY A 150 -7.50 8.69 -5.02
N ASP A 151 -8.33 9.73 -5.15
CA ASP A 151 -9.35 9.82 -6.21
C ASP A 151 -8.75 9.92 -7.62
N GLU A 152 -7.65 10.65 -7.77
CA GLU A 152 -6.94 10.75 -9.04
C GLU A 152 -6.38 9.38 -9.44
N PHE A 153 -5.68 8.72 -8.51
CA PHE A 153 -5.09 7.39 -8.72
C PHE A 153 -6.15 6.35 -9.05
N PHE A 154 -7.23 6.31 -8.28
CA PHE A 154 -8.35 5.41 -8.54
C PHE A 154 -8.91 5.60 -9.94
N ASN A 155 -9.26 6.83 -10.32
CA ASN A 155 -9.86 7.10 -11.62
C ASN A 155 -8.90 6.78 -12.78
N ALA A 156 -7.61 7.08 -12.61
CA ALA A 156 -6.59 6.79 -13.61
C ALA A 156 -6.41 5.27 -13.84
N ILE A 157 -6.35 4.49 -12.76
CA ILE A 157 -6.20 3.03 -12.82
C ILE A 157 -7.48 2.39 -13.36
N VAL A 158 -8.67 2.78 -12.88
CA VAL A 158 -9.95 2.27 -13.39
C VAL A 158 -10.11 2.56 -14.88
N GLY A 159 -9.73 3.77 -15.31
CA GLY A 159 -9.73 4.15 -16.73
C GLY A 159 -8.84 3.23 -17.57
N ALA A 160 -7.65 2.88 -17.06
CA ALA A 160 -6.73 1.97 -17.73
C ALA A 160 -7.24 0.51 -17.72
N LEU A 161 -7.77 0.01 -16.60
CA LEU A 161 -8.35 -1.33 -16.51
C LEU A 161 -9.50 -1.53 -17.52
N LYS A 162 -10.35 -0.52 -17.69
CA LYS A 162 -11.44 -0.56 -18.68
C LYS A 162 -10.94 -0.59 -20.12
N SER A 163 -9.71 -0.15 -20.39
CA SER A 163 -9.13 -0.19 -21.74
C SER A 163 -8.51 -1.54 -22.10
N LEU A 164 -8.42 -2.46 -21.14
CA LEU A 164 -7.94 -3.84 -21.35
C LEU A 164 -9.02 -4.78 -21.91
N TYR A 165 -10.28 -4.34 -21.94
CA TYR A 165 -11.46 -5.10 -22.38
C TYR A 165 -12.36 -4.25 -23.30
#